data_AF-A0A645DLW4-F1
#
_entry.id   AF-A0A645DLW4-F1
#
_cell.length_a   1.000
_cell.length_b   1.000
_cell.length_c   1.000
_cell.angle_alpha   90.00
_cell.angle_beta   90.00
_cell.angle_gamma   90.00
#
_symmetry.space_group_name_H-M   'P 1'
#
loop_
_entity.id
_entity.type
_entity.pdbx_description
1 polymer ?
#
loop_
_entity_poly.entity_id
_entity_poly.type
_entity_poly.pdbx_seq_one_letter_code
_entity_poly.pdbx_strand_id
1 'polypeptide(L)'
;MLTWDSIKECFSSADASIVIFQVALFCCVIAIVMGLWQKVFKLDEAVNIFVTGVKSLIITCVILILAWSLSSTIKELGTAKFLVSALSDSVPKFLLPAIIFILGSIISFATGTSYGTMGILMPLAIPFAVAMPGADLDFVVMCSGGVLTGAIFGDHCSPISDTTILSSMGAGCDHIEHVNTQIWYALSMAAVALIFGYIPVGLGLNVWVSLLIGLIAVFAVLYFFGKKADAQEPVSQSETVQGN
;
A
#
# COMPACT_ATOMS: atom_id res chain seq x y z
N MET A 1 0.67 37.12 11.14
CA MET A 1 -0.57 36.92 10.35
C MET A 1 -0.38 35.66 9.54
N LEU A 2 -1.31 34.71 9.56
CA LEU A 2 -1.26 33.51 8.72
C LEU A 2 -1.34 33.91 7.23
N THR A 3 -0.20 34.11 6.58
CA THR A 3 -0.12 34.26 5.12
C THR A 3 0.07 32.89 4.46
N TRP A 4 -0.36 32.74 3.21
CA TRP A 4 -0.24 31.50 2.44
C TRP A 4 1.20 31.00 2.35
N ASP A 5 2.15 31.93 2.26
CA ASP A 5 3.58 31.61 2.22
C ASP A 5 4.08 31.05 3.56
N SER A 6 3.64 31.61 4.69
CA SER A 6 3.98 31.06 6.02
C SER A 6 3.37 29.67 6.25
N ILE A 7 2.19 29.40 5.69
CA ILE A 7 1.59 28.05 5.75
C ILE A 7 2.41 27.07 4.92
N LYS A 8 2.74 27.40 3.67
CA LYS A 8 3.59 26.55 2.80
C LYS A 8 4.94 26.28 3.43
N GLU A 9 5.58 27.31 3.99
CA GLU A 9 6.89 27.18 4.62
C GLU A 9 6.84 26.26 5.84
N CYS A 10 5.83 26.38 6.71
CA CYS A 10 5.61 25.46 7.82
C CYS A 10 5.41 24.00 7.37
N PHE A 11 4.61 23.74 6.32
CA PHE A 11 4.43 22.37 5.81
C PHE A 11 5.68 21.83 5.12
N SER A 12 6.44 22.67 4.42
CA SER A 12 7.67 22.25 3.74
C SER A 12 8.84 22.00 4.69
N SER A 13 8.86 22.66 5.85
CA SER A 13 9.90 22.52 6.87
C SER A 13 9.54 21.50 7.96
N ALA A 14 8.34 20.92 7.91
CA ALA A 14 7.91 19.88 8.83
C ALA A 14 8.69 18.58 8.60
N ASP A 15 9.37 18.09 9.64
CA ASP A 15 9.98 16.77 9.63
C ASP A 15 8.90 15.70 9.89
N ALA A 16 8.43 15.08 8.81
CA ALA A 16 7.40 14.06 8.87
C ALA A 16 7.76 12.90 9.81
N SER A 17 9.05 12.56 9.95
CA SER A 17 9.51 11.45 10.78
C SER A 17 9.27 11.75 12.26
N ILE A 18 9.64 12.96 12.70
CA ILE A 18 9.44 13.41 14.09
C ILE A 18 7.95 13.53 14.38
N VAL A 19 7.18 14.12 13.46
CA VAL A 19 5.73 14.32 13.63
C VAL A 19 5.01 12.98 13.76
N ILE A 20 5.27 12.02 12.88
CA ILE A 20 4.63 10.69 12.93
C ILE A 20 4.96 9.99 14.24
N PHE A 21 6.21 10.04 14.68
CA PHE A 21 6.63 9.43 15.95
C PHE A 21 5.92 10.07 17.16
N GLN A 22 5.90 11.41 17.23
CA GLN A 22 5.25 12.13 18.33
C GLN A 22 3.74 11.90 18.36
N VAL A 23 3.08 11.94 17.19
CA VAL A 23 1.64 11.70 17.08
C VAL A 23 1.31 10.27 17.50
N ALA A 24 2.06 9.27 17.03
CA ALA A 24 1.85 7.88 17.43
C ALA A 24 1.97 7.70 18.95
N LEU A 25 2.98 8.32 19.58
CA LEU A 25 3.18 8.26 21.03
C LEU A 25 2.03 8.96 21.78
N PHE A 26 1.62 10.14 21.33
CA PHE A 26 0.48 10.86 21.91
C PHE A 26 -0.83 10.08 21.78
N CYS A 27 -1.12 9.52 20.62
CA CYS A 27 -2.32 8.70 20.39
C CYS A 27 -2.32 7.46 21.30
N CYS A 28 -1.18 6.78 21.48
CA CYS A 28 -1.06 5.68 22.43
C CYS A 28 -1.36 6.11 23.87
N VAL A 29 -0.81 7.24 24.31
CA VAL A 29 -1.08 7.77 25.67
C VAL A 29 -2.57 8.10 25.82
N ILE A 30 -3.17 8.80 24.86
CA ILE A 30 -4.59 9.16 24.90
C ILE A 30 -5.47 7.91 24.92
N ALA A 31 -5.16 6.90 24.09
CA ALA A 31 -5.90 5.64 24.05
C ALA A 31 -5.85 4.90 25.39
N ILE A 32 -4.68 4.85 26.04
CA ILE A 32 -4.52 4.25 27.37
C ILE A 32 -5.33 5.04 28.40
N VAL A 33 -5.24 6.37 28.42
CA VAL A 33 -5.99 7.23 29.36
C VAL A 33 -7.50 7.05 29.17
N MET A 34 -7.98 7.06 27.93
CA MET A 34 -9.40 6.86 27.63
C MET A 34 -9.87 5.46 28.05
N GLY A 35 -9.11 4.41 27.75
CA GLY A 35 -9.46 3.04 28.12
C GLY A 35 -9.49 2.82 29.64
N LEU A 36 -8.55 3.43 30.37
CA LEU A 36 -8.55 3.44 31.84
C LEU A 36 -9.75 4.22 32.41
N TRP A 37 -10.08 5.39 31.84
CA TRP A 37 -11.19 6.21 32.31
C TRP A 37 -12.55 5.55 32.06
N GLN A 38 -12.72 4.93 30.90
CA GLN A 38 -13.90 4.14 30.55
C GLN A 38 -13.95 2.77 31.25
N LYS A 39 -12.90 2.41 32.01
CA LYS A 39 -12.75 1.13 32.73
C LYS A 39 -12.88 -0.09 31.80
N VAL A 40 -12.40 0.03 30.57
CA VAL A 40 -12.39 -1.05 29.58
C VAL A 40 -11.32 -2.08 29.94
N PHE A 41 -10.15 -1.63 30.40
CA PHE A 41 -9.02 -2.48 30.83
C PHE A 41 -8.24 -1.80 31.97
N LYS A 42 -7.37 -2.57 32.64
CA LYS A 42 -6.45 -2.05 33.68
C LYS A 42 -5.09 -1.64 33.08
N LEU A 43 -4.24 -0.99 33.88
CA LEU A 43 -2.97 -0.44 33.40
C LEU A 43 -1.96 -1.53 33.00
N ASP A 44 -1.94 -2.64 33.74
CA ASP A 44 -1.15 -3.84 33.40
C ASP A 44 -1.58 -4.42 32.05
N GLU A 45 -2.88 -4.51 31.82
CA GLU A 45 -3.46 -4.98 30.55
C GLU A 45 -3.17 -4.02 29.41
N ALA A 46 -3.26 -2.70 29.64
CA ALA A 46 -2.90 -1.67 28.66
C ALA A 46 -1.43 -1.79 28.19
N VAL A 47 -0.51 -2.00 29.14
CA VAL A 47 0.91 -2.22 28.83
C VAL A 47 1.11 -3.51 28.02
N ASN A 48 0.39 -4.58 28.36
CA ASN A 48 0.51 -5.86 27.66
C ASN A 48 -0.01 -5.76 26.21
N ILE A 49 -1.11 -5.03 25.99
CA ILE A 49 -1.63 -4.71 24.65
C ILE A 49 -0.60 -3.92 23.85
N PHE A 50 0.00 -2.88 24.45
CA PHE A 50 1.03 -2.08 23.79
C PHE A 50 2.24 -2.93 23.38
N VAL A 51 2.77 -3.76 24.29
CA VAL A 51 3.91 -4.65 24.01
C VAL A 51 3.56 -5.65 22.90
N THR A 52 2.34 -6.18 22.88
CA THR A 52 1.87 -7.09 21.83
C THR A 52 1.84 -6.39 20.47
N GLY A 53 1.36 -5.14 20.42
CA GLY A 53 1.40 -4.32 19.20
C GLY A 53 2.82 -4.01 18.72
N VAL A 54 3.77 -3.73 19.64
CA VAL A 54 5.18 -3.55 19.25
C VAL A 54 5.78 -4.85 18.70
N LYS A 55 5.43 -6.01 19.28
CA LYS A 55 5.90 -7.31 18.81
C LYS A 55 5.45 -7.64 17.39
N SER A 56 4.23 -7.27 17.00
CA SER A 56 3.75 -7.52 15.63
C SER A 56 4.53 -6.74 14.57
N LEU A 57 5.21 -5.64 14.96
CA LEU A 57 6.03 -4.84 14.05
C LEU A 57 7.48 -5.33 13.89
N ILE A 58 7.93 -6.30 14.71
CA ILE A 58 9.34 -6.77 14.69
C ILE A 58 9.71 -7.32 13.31
N ILE A 59 8.82 -8.09 12.68
CA ILE A 59 9.09 -8.67 11.35
C ILE A 59 9.30 -7.58 10.29
N THR A 60 8.49 -6.53 10.33
CA THR A 60 8.63 -5.36 9.44
C THR A 60 9.98 -4.67 9.64
N CYS A 61 10.40 -4.46 10.89
CA CYS A 61 11.71 -3.88 11.18
C CYS A 61 12.86 -4.72 10.63
N VAL A 62 12.80 -6.05 10.78
CA VAL A 62 13.81 -6.97 10.23
C VAL A 62 13.87 -6.85 8.71
N ILE A 63 12.72 -6.85 8.02
CA ILE A 63 12.69 -6.71 6.56
C ILE A 63 13.26 -5.37 6.11
N LEU A 64 12.97 -4.26 6.80
CA LEU A 64 13.53 -2.94 6.45
C LEU A 64 15.06 -2.89 6.62
N ILE A 65 15.60 -3.51 7.67
CA ILE A 65 17.05 -3.62 7.87
C ILE A 65 17.69 -4.45 6.75
N LEU A 66 17.08 -5.59 6.41
CA LEU A 66 17.54 -6.44 5.31
C LEU A 66 17.42 -5.74 3.95
N ALA A 67 16.37 -4.95 3.75
CA ALA A 67 16.16 -4.13 2.55
C ALA A 67 17.25 -3.07 2.38
N TRP A 68 17.62 -2.37 3.46
CA TRP A 68 18.74 -1.41 3.41
C TRP A 68 20.07 -2.09 3.16
N SER A 69 20.30 -3.24 3.77
CA SER A 69 21.49 -4.07 3.52
C SER A 69 21.55 -4.51 2.05
N LEU A 70 20.45 -5.03 1.51
CA LEU A 70 20.31 -5.40 0.11
C LEU A 70 20.52 -4.20 -0.81
N SER A 71 19.97 -3.02 -0.48
CA SER A 71 20.20 -1.78 -1.22
C SER A 71 21.68 -1.42 -1.31
N SER A 72 22.41 -1.53 -0.20
CA SER A 72 23.85 -1.27 -0.17
C SER A 72 24.60 -2.26 -1.05
N THR A 73 24.29 -3.55 -0.94
CA THR A 73 24.91 -4.61 -1.76
C THR A 73 24.60 -4.42 -3.25
N ILE A 74 23.36 -4.08 -3.63
CA ILE A 74 22.98 -3.78 -5.02
C ILE A 74 23.79 -2.62 -5.60
N LYS A 75 24.01 -1.57 -4.79
CA LYS A 75 24.82 -0.41 -5.19
C LYS A 75 26.29 -0.80 -5.37
N GLU A 76 26.85 -1.58 -4.46
CA GLU A 76 28.24 -2.07 -4.54
C GLU A 76 28.47 -2.98 -5.74
N LEU A 77 27.56 -3.90 -6.02
CA LEU A 77 27.64 -4.79 -7.20
C LEU A 77 27.42 -4.03 -8.52
N GLY A 78 26.89 -2.81 -8.48
CA GLY A 78 26.51 -2.07 -9.68
C GLY A 78 25.36 -2.75 -10.44
N THR A 79 24.49 -3.49 -9.74
CA THR A 79 23.42 -4.30 -10.36
C THR A 79 22.51 -3.47 -11.26
N ALA A 80 22.25 -2.21 -10.93
CA ALA A 80 21.47 -1.32 -11.78
C ALA A 80 22.08 -1.15 -13.18
N LYS A 81 23.42 -1.00 -13.26
CA LYS A 81 24.14 -0.89 -14.55
C LYS A 81 24.08 -2.20 -15.33
N PHE A 82 24.24 -3.34 -14.63
CA PHE A 82 24.11 -4.67 -15.23
C PHE A 82 22.72 -4.87 -15.83
N LEU A 83 21.66 -4.61 -15.06
CA LEU A 83 20.29 -4.74 -15.52
C LEU A 83 20.00 -3.84 -16.71
N VAL A 84 20.47 -2.58 -16.71
CA VAL A 84 20.31 -1.70 -17.87
C VAL A 84 21.05 -2.26 -19.08
N SER A 85 22.29 -2.73 -18.94
CA SER A 85 23.01 -3.34 -20.05
C SER A 85 22.36 -4.63 -20.58
N ALA A 86 21.73 -5.43 -19.71
CA ALA A 86 21.12 -6.70 -20.07
C ALA A 86 19.69 -6.55 -20.62
N LEU A 87 18.95 -5.53 -20.16
CA LEU A 87 17.51 -5.40 -20.40
C LEU A 87 17.12 -4.16 -21.21
N SER A 88 18.02 -3.18 -21.43
CA SER A 88 17.69 -1.96 -22.17
C SER A 88 17.18 -2.21 -23.59
N ASP A 89 17.68 -3.26 -24.26
CA ASP A 89 17.22 -3.65 -25.59
C ASP A 89 15.95 -4.52 -25.56
N SER A 90 15.65 -5.17 -24.43
CA SER A 90 14.58 -6.16 -24.30
C SER A 90 13.30 -5.63 -23.67
N VAL A 91 13.40 -4.61 -22.81
CA VAL A 91 12.27 -4.06 -22.06
C VAL A 91 12.00 -2.63 -22.51
N PRO A 92 10.87 -2.38 -23.21
CA PRO A 92 10.47 -1.03 -23.55
C PRO A 92 10.31 -0.19 -22.28
N LYS A 93 10.98 0.96 -22.23
CA LYS A 93 10.96 1.87 -21.07
C LYS A 93 9.55 2.18 -20.56
N PHE A 94 8.59 2.38 -21.47
CA PHE A 94 7.20 2.70 -21.12
C PHE A 94 6.50 1.60 -20.32
N LEU A 95 6.94 0.35 -20.46
CA LEU A 95 6.32 -0.81 -19.82
C LEU A 95 6.91 -1.09 -18.43
N LEU A 96 8.05 -0.46 -18.10
CA LEU A 96 8.75 -0.74 -16.85
C LEU A 96 7.90 -0.49 -15.59
N PRO A 97 7.21 0.65 -15.41
CA PRO A 97 6.35 0.86 -14.26
C PRO A 97 5.24 -0.20 -14.13
N ALA A 98 4.66 -0.63 -15.27
CA ALA A 98 3.63 -1.66 -15.31
C ALA A 98 4.18 -3.05 -14.92
N ILE A 99 5.38 -3.40 -15.38
CA ILE A 99 6.05 -4.65 -15.00
C ILE A 99 6.35 -4.65 -13.50
N ILE A 100 6.88 -3.55 -12.97
CA ILE A 100 7.17 -3.39 -11.54
C ILE A 100 5.89 -3.53 -10.72
N PHE A 101 4.79 -2.90 -11.16
CA PHE A 101 3.48 -3.04 -10.52
C PHE A 101 3.04 -4.51 -10.46
N ILE A 102 3.04 -5.23 -11.59
CA ILE A 102 2.61 -6.63 -11.66
C ILE A 102 3.49 -7.53 -10.78
N LEU A 103 4.81 -7.36 -10.83
CA LEU A 103 5.73 -8.13 -9.99
C LEU A 103 5.52 -7.83 -8.50
N GLY A 104 5.32 -6.56 -8.14
CA GLY A 104 4.97 -6.15 -6.79
C GLY A 104 3.67 -6.77 -6.31
N SER A 105 2.64 -6.79 -7.16
CA SER A 105 1.36 -7.44 -6.89
C SER A 105 1.51 -8.93 -6.60
N ILE A 106 2.28 -9.65 -7.42
CA ILE A 106 2.47 -11.11 -7.25
C ILE A 106 3.26 -11.40 -5.97
N ILE A 107 4.37 -10.69 -5.74
CA ILE A 107 5.20 -10.88 -4.55
C ILE A 107 4.39 -10.55 -3.29
N SER A 108 3.68 -9.42 -3.27
CA SER A 108 2.92 -9.02 -2.10
C SER A 108 1.72 -9.92 -1.84
N PHE A 109 1.03 -10.38 -2.89
CA PHE A 109 -0.05 -11.37 -2.74
C PHE A 109 0.46 -12.69 -2.14
N ALA A 110 1.62 -13.17 -2.61
CA ALA A 110 2.22 -14.41 -2.11
C ALA A 110 2.78 -14.29 -0.69
N THR A 111 3.23 -13.09 -0.29
CA THR A 111 3.82 -12.85 1.04
C THR A 111 2.80 -12.34 2.07
N GLY A 112 1.68 -11.76 1.62
CA GLY A 112 0.68 -11.13 2.48
C GLY A 112 1.17 -9.87 3.18
N THR A 113 2.14 -9.14 2.62
CA THR A 113 2.68 -7.92 3.26
C THR A 113 2.92 -6.79 2.26
N SER A 114 2.45 -5.57 2.56
CA SER A 114 2.79 -4.38 1.78
C SER A 114 4.22 -3.90 2.08
N TYR A 115 4.53 -3.67 3.35
CA TYR A 115 5.80 -3.07 3.77
C TYR A 115 7.00 -3.94 3.42
N GLY A 116 6.86 -5.28 3.52
CA GLY A 116 7.94 -6.19 3.16
C GLY A 116 8.24 -6.14 1.66
N THR A 117 7.20 -6.12 0.82
CA THR A 117 7.37 -5.98 -0.63
C THR A 117 7.96 -4.62 -1.02
N MET A 118 7.52 -3.53 -0.41
CA MET A 118 8.11 -2.20 -0.63
C MET A 118 9.58 -2.16 -0.22
N GLY A 119 9.93 -2.78 0.91
CA GLY A 119 11.30 -2.91 1.38
C GLY A 119 12.19 -3.65 0.39
N ILE A 120 11.71 -4.74 -0.20
CA ILE A 120 12.49 -5.51 -1.19
C ILE A 120 12.60 -4.77 -2.53
N LEU A 121 11.49 -4.23 -3.04
CA LEU A 121 11.42 -3.71 -4.41
C LEU A 121 11.93 -2.27 -4.56
N MET A 122 11.78 -1.38 -3.57
CA MET A 122 12.26 0.00 -3.72
C MET A 122 13.77 0.12 -3.95
N PRO A 123 14.63 -0.59 -3.19
CA PRO A 123 16.06 -0.66 -3.43
C PRO A 123 16.48 -1.14 -4.82
N LEU A 124 15.60 -1.87 -5.51
CA LEU A 124 15.83 -2.39 -6.85
C LEU A 124 15.27 -1.45 -7.91
N ALA A 125 14.00 -1.04 -7.75
CA ALA A 125 13.25 -0.26 -8.71
C ALA A 125 13.81 1.16 -8.89
N ILE A 126 14.16 1.85 -7.80
CA ILE A 126 14.63 3.24 -7.88
C ILE A 126 15.97 3.33 -8.63
N PRO A 127 17.03 2.60 -8.26
CA PRO A 127 18.30 2.67 -8.98
C PRO A 127 18.18 2.20 -10.43
N PHE A 128 17.34 1.20 -10.70
CA PHE A 128 17.10 0.72 -12.06
C PHE A 128 16.39 1.76 -12.93
N ALA A 129 15.35 2.40 -12.40
CA ALA A 129 14.63 3.47 -13.09
C ALA A 129 15.53 4.68 -13.39
N VAL A 130 16.38 5.08 -12.44
CA VAL A 130 17.35 6.18 -12.61
C VAL A 130 18.40 5.84 -13.67
N ALA A 131 18.81 4.58 -13.78
CA ALA A 131 19.82 4.15 -14.74
C ALA A 131 19.29 4.01 -16.18
N MET A 132 17.95 4.06 -16.39
CA MET A 132 17.37 3.94 -17.72
C MET A 132 17.63 5.17 -18.60
N PRO A 133 17.87 4.98 -19.92
CA PRO A 133 18.09 6.08 -20.85
C PRO A 133 16.93 7.09 -20.86
N GLY A 134 17.27 8.37 -20.71
CA GLY A 134 16.32 9.48 -20.70
C GLY A 134 15.34 9.48 -19.53
N ALA A 135 15.64 8.77 -18.44
CA ALA A 135 14.82 8.80 -17.22
C ALA A 135 14.82 10.22 -16.62
N ASP A 136 13.62 10.74 -16.36
CA ASP A 136 13.39 11.96 -15.61
C ASP A 136 12.86 11.63 -14.21
N LEU A 137 12.68 12.64 -13.38
CA LEU A 137 12.17 12.47 -12.02
C LEU A 137 10.76 11.87 -12.03
N ASP A 138 9.92 12.27 -12.97
CA ASP A 138 8.55 11.79 -13.12
C ASP A 138 8.51 10.28 -13.43
N PHE A 139 9.41 9.79 -14.28
CA PHE A 139 9.55 8.36 -14.56
C PHE A 139 9.99 7.55 -13.34
N VAL A 140 10.90 8.09 -12.53
CA VAL A 140 11.32 7.44 -11.28
C VAL A 140 10.16 7.40 -10.28
N VAL A 141 9.43 8.51 -10.13
CA VAL A 141 8.23 8.59 -9.30
C VAL A 141 7.17 7.59 -9.77
N MET A 142 6.98 7.41 -11.07
CA MET A 142 6.10 6.39 -11.61
C MET A 142 6.54 4.96 -11.28
N CYS A 143 7.82 4.64 -11.43
CA CYS A 143 8.36 3.32 -11.08
C CYS A 143 8.18 3.03 -9.58
N SER A 144 8.45 4.02 -8.73
CA SER A 144 8.17 3.96 -7.29
C SER A 144 6.67 3.79 -7.02
N GLY A 145 5.81 4.55 -7.70
CA GLY A 145 4.36 4.39 -7.64
C GLY A 145 3.90 2.99 -8.03
N GLY A 146 4.56 2.36 -9.02
CA GLY A 146 4.37 0.96 -9.40
C GLY A 146 4.65 0.00 -8.25
N VAL A 147 5.77 0.17 -7.56
CA VAL A 147 6.10 -0.63 -6.36
C VAL A 147 5.05 -0.45 -5.27
N LEU A 148 4.68 0.80 -4.94
CA LEU A 148 3.72 1.08 -3.88
C LEU A 148 2.35 0.49 -4.17
N THR A 149 1.86 0.70 -5.40
CA THR A 149 0.54 0.21 -5.82
C THR A 149 0.52 -1.30 -5.90
N GLY A 150 1.60 -1.92 -6.40
CA GLY A 150 1.71 -3.37 -6.49
C GLY A 150 1.73 -4.02 -5.11
N ALA A 151 2.52 -3.46 -4.19
CA ALA A 151 2.58 -3.92 -2.81
C ALA A 151 1.21 -3.82 -2.11
N ILE A 152 0.52 -2.67 -2.20
CA ILE A 152 -0.80 -2.51 -1.56
C ILE A 152 -1.84 -3.43 -2.19
N PHE A 153 -1.86 -3.55 -3.51
CA PHE A 153 -2.78 -4.42 -4.22
C PHE A 153 -2.64 -5.88 -3.75
N GLY A 154 -1.41 -6.39 -3.68
CA GLY A 154 -1.18 -7.79 -3.37
C GLY A 154 -1.56 -8.12 -1.94
N ASP A 155 -1.17 -7.27 -0.99
CA ASP A 155 -1.51 -7.37 0.43
C ASP A 155 -3.03 -7.40 0.66
N HIS A 156 -3.74 -6.45 0.06
CA HIS A 156 -5.20 -6.29 0.18
C HIS A 156 -6.00 -7.52 -0.31
N CYS A 157 -5.45 -8.29 -1.24
CA CYS A 157 -6.13 -9.46 -1.79
C CYS A 157 -5.59 -10.78 -1.23
N SER A 158 -4.53 -10.74 -0.43
CA SER A 158 -3.86 -11.96 0.03
C SER A 158 -4.68 -12.65 1.13
N PRO A 159 -4.98 -13.96 1.02
CA PRO A 159 -5.63 -14.73 2.08
C PRO A 159 -4.77 -14.94 3.34
N ILE A 160 -3.49 -14.58 3.29
CA ILE A 160 -2.58 -14.73 4.43
C ILE A 160 -2.17 -13.39 5.04
N SER A 161 -2.75 -12.28 4.56
CA SER A 161 -2.39 -10.94 5.04
C SER A 161 -3.03 -10.60 6.38
N ASP A 162 -2.20 -10.03 7.26
CA ASP A 162 -2.53 -9.19 8.42
C ASP A 162 -3.84 -8.40 8.26
N THR A 163 -3.80 -7.56 7.23
CA THR A 163 -4.83 -6.56 6.97
C THR A 163 -6.11 -7.21 6.45
N THR A 164 -5.99 -8.27 5.66
CA THR A 164 -7.14 -8.99 5.11
C THR A 164 -7.86 -9.80 6.19
N ILE A 165 -7.14 -10.47 7.11
CA ILE A 165 -7.81 -11.20 8.19
C ILE A 165 -8.51 -10.22 9.13
N LEU A 166 -7.84 -9.12 9.52
CA LEU A 166 -8.44 -8.10 10.38
C LEU A 166 -9.64 -7.41 9.73
N SER A 167 -9.60 -7.16 8.41
CA SER A 167 -10.73 -6.59 7.68
C SER A 167 -11.92 -7.55 7.64
N SER A 168 -11.69 -8.84 7.38
CA SER A 168 -12.76 -9.85 7.40
C SER A 168 -13.37 -10.05 8.79
N MET A 169 -12.54 -10.07 9.84
CA MET A 169 -13.00 -10.12 11.23
C MET A 169 -13.80 -8.87 11.61
N GLY A 170 -13.33 -7.69 11.21
CA GLY A 170 -14.03 -6.42 11.47
C GLY A 170 -15.37 -6.31 10.72
N ALA A 171 -15.48 -6.93 9.55
CA ALA A 171 -16.72 -7.02 8.79
C ALA A 171 -17.66 -8.14 9.27
N GLY A 172 -17.20 -9.05 10.14
CA GLY A 172 -17.98 -10.17 10.65
C GLY A 172 -18.35 -11.21 9.59
N CYS A 173 -17.60 -11.30 8.50
CA CYS A 173 -17.84 -12.24 7.40
C CYS A 173 -16.79 -13.36 7.38
N ASP A 174 -17.07 -14.44 6.65
CA ASP A 174 -16.07 -15.48 6.41
C ASP A 174 -14.84 -14.90 5.70
N HIS A 175 -13.66 -15.35 6.13
CA HIS A 175 -12.39 -14.82 5.64
C HIS A 175 -12.18 -15.10 4.15
N ILE A 176 -12.50 -16.32 3.70
CA ILE A 176 -12.32 -16.71 2.31
C ILE A 176 -13.37 -16.05 1.42
N GLU A 177 -14.60 -15.87 1.91
CA GLU A 177 -15.60 -15.07 1.21
C GLU A 177 -15.18 -13.60 1.04
N HIS A 178 -14.58 -13.00 2.08
CA HIS A 178 -14.00 -11.67 1.98
C HIS A 178 -12.95 -11.59 0.88
N VAL A 179 -11.96 -12.48 0.90
CA VAL A 179 -10.88 -12.53 -0.10
C VAL A 179 -11.44 -12.71 -1.52
N ASN A 180 -12.36 -13.66 -1.69
CA ASN A 180 -12.96 -13.96 -2.99
C ASN A 180 -13.75 -12.80 -3.57
N THR A 181 -14.35 -11.94 -2.72
CA THR A 181 -15.01 -10.73 -3.20
C THR A 181 -14.00 -9.62 -3.51
N GLN A 182 -13.02 -9.38 -2.62
CA GLN A 182 -12.03 -8.31 -2.78
C GLN A 182 -11.15 -8.48 -4.02
N ILE A 183 -10.74 -9.70 -4.36
CA ILE A 183 -9.84 -9.95 -5.49
C ILE A 183 -10.43 -9.46 -6.83
N TRP A 184 -11.75 -9.57 -7.02
CA TRP A 184 -12.39 -9.09 -8.25
C TRP A 184 -12.45 -7.57 -8.34
N TYR A 185 -12.72 -6.89 -7.22
CA TYR A 185 -12.67 -5.43 -7.16
C TYR A 185 -11.25 -4.93 -7.43
N ALA A 186 -10.27 -5.55 -6.76
CA ALA A 186 -8.88 -5.18 -6.92
C ALA A 186 -8.38 -5.42 -8.34
N LEU A 187 -8.66 -6.58 -8.95
CA LEU A 187 -8.27 -6.89 -10.33
C LEU A 187 -8.87 -5.89 -11.33
N SER A 188 -10.11 -5.47 -11.10
CA SER A 188 -10.76 -4.44 -11.91
C SER A 188 -10.00 -3.11 -11.83
N MET A 189 -9.60 -2.70 -10.62
CA MET A 189 -8.81 -1.47 -10.42
C MET A 189 -7.38 -1.60 -10.93
N ALA A 190 -6.76 -2.78 -10.83
CA ALA A 190 -5.46 -3.07 -11.41
C ALA A 190 -5.48 -2.96 -12.93
N ALA A 191 -6.54 -3.45 -13.58
CA ALA A 191 -6.74 -3.28 -15.02
C ALA A 191 -6.86 -1.80 -15.39
N VAL A 192 -7.64 -1.01 -14.63
CA VAL A 192 -7.75 0.44 -14.84
C VAL A 192 -6.38 1.13 -14.69
N ALA A 193 -5.64 0.80 -13.62
CA ALA A 193 -4.32 1.37 -13.36
C ALA A 193 -3.31 1.03 -14.47
N LEU A 194 -3.34 -0.19 -15.01
CA LEU A 194 -2.47 -0.58 -16.13
C LEU A 194 -2.85 0.13 -17.44
N ILE A 195 -4.13 0.07 -17.81
CA ILE A 195 -4.61 0.52 -19.13
C ILE A 195 -4.67 2.05 -19.23
N PHE A 196 -5.08 2.74 -18.17
CA PHE A 196 -5.29 4.19 -18.19
C PHE A 196 -4.22 4.96 -17.41
N GLY A 197 -3.44 4.27 -16.56
CA GLY A 197 -2.37 4.83 -15.74
C GLY A 197 -0.98 4.55 -16.30
N TYR A 198 -0.40 3.41 -15.92
CA TYR A 198 1.02 3.11 -16.15
C TYR A 198 1.41 3.07 -17.63
N ILE A 199 0.62 2.42 -18.49
CA ILE A 199 0.98 2.30 -19.92
C ILE A 199 0.90 3.67 -20.63
N PRO A 200 -0.20 4.43 -20.55
CA PRO A 200 -0.28 5.73 -21.22
C PRO A 200 0.74 6.75 -20.70
N VAL A 201 0.94 6.83 -19.39
CA VAL A 201 1.93 7.77 -18.82
C VAL A 201 3.35 7.33 -19.19
N GLY A 202 3.62 6.02 -19.23
CA GLY A 202 4.87 5.48 -19.76
C GLY A 202 5.14 5.87 -21.22
N LEU A 203 4.09 6.01 -22.03
CA LEU A 203 4.15 6.49 -23.42
C LEU A 203 4.28 8.02 -23.55
N GLY A 204 4.31 8.74 -22.44
CA GLY A 204 4.47 10.20 -22.40
C GLY A 204 3.18 10.99 -22.20
N LEU A 205 2.06 10.35 -21.84
CA LEU A 205 0.85 11.07 -21.44
C LEU A 205 1.10 11.82 -20.12
N ASN A 206 0.61 13.04 -20.01
CA ASN A 206 0.71 13.81 -18.77
C ASN A 206 -0.01 13.11 -17.61
N VAL A 207 0.65 13.01 -16.46
CA VAL A 207 0.15 12.33 -15.24
C VAL A 207 -1.23 12.84 -14.84
N TRP A 208 -1.46 14.15 -14.85
CA TRP A 208 -2.75 14.75 -14.44
C TRP A 208 -3.89 14.37 -15.37
N VAL A 209 -3.62 14.27 -16.67
CA VAL A 209 -4.60 13.82 -17.66
C VAL A 209 -4.91 12.34 -17.47
N SER A 210 -3.88 11.52 -17.24
CA SER A 210 -4.05 10.09 -16.95
C SER A 210 -4.89 9.86 -15.69
N LEU A 211 -4.66 10.63 -14.62
CA LEU A 211 -5.48 10.54 -13.40
C LEU A 211 -6.95 10.88 -13.66
N LEU A 212 -7.23 11.90 -14.48
CA LEU A 212 -8.60 12.25 -14.86
C LEU A 212 -9.28 11.14 -15.68
N ILE A 213 -8.56 10.58 -16.66
CA ILE A 213 -9.05 9.44 -17.46
C ILE A 213 -9.28 8.23 -16.57
N GLY A 214 -8.36 7.94 -15.65
CA GLY A 214 -8.48 6.87 -14.66
C GLY A 214 -9.71 7.03 -13.78
N LEU A 215 -9.97 8.24 -13.27
CA LEU A 215 -11.17 8.54 -12.50
C LEU A 215 -12.44 8.26 -13.31
N ILE A 216 -12.51 8.74 -14.55
CA ILE A 216 -13.64 8.49 -15.45
C ILE A 216 -13.80 6.98 -15.72
N ALA A 217 -12.70 6.25 -15.90
CA ALA A 217 -12.71 4.81 -16.11
C ALA A 217 -13.24 4.07 -14.87
N VAL A 218 -12.85 4.48 -13.65
CA VAL A 218 -13.42 3.91 -12.40
C VAL A 218 -14.93 4.15 -12.34
N PHE A 219 -15.39 5.37 -12.62
CA PHE A 219 -16.82 5.67 -12.67
C PHE A 219 -17.55 4.85 -13.73
N ALA A 220 -16.96 4.67 -14.92
CA ALA A 220 -17.53 3.85 -15.98
C ALA A 220 -17.64 2.38 -15.55
N VAL A 221 -16.60 1.82 -14.93
CA VAL A 221 -16.63 0.44 -14.39
C VAL A 221 -17.77 0.31 -13.37
N LEU A 222 -17.89 1.26 -12.44
CA LEU A 222 -18.99 1.25 -11.46
C LEU A 222 -20.37 1.43 -12.11
N TYR A 223 -20.49 2.24 -13.15
CA TYR A 223 -21.77 2.46 -13.83
C TYR A 223 -22.24 1.23 -14.63
N PHE A 224 -21.31 0.55 -15.32
CA PHE A 224 -21.63 -0.60 -16.17
C PHE A 224 -21.71 -1.93 -15.40
N PHE A 225 -20.85 -2.13 -14.40
CA PHE A 225 -20.74 -3.38 -13.66
C PHE A 225 -21.24 -3.29 -12.21
N GLY A 226 -21.42 -2.09 -11.68
CA GLY A 226 -21.91 -1.88 -10.32
C GLY A 226 -23.37 -2.30 -10.20
N LYS A 227 -23.64 -3.17 -9.23
CA LYS A 227 -25.00 -3.45 -8.78
C LYS A 227 -25.32 -2.57 -7.59
N LYS A 228 -26.56 -2.09 -7.50
CA LYS A 228 -27.03 -1.47 -6.26
C LYS A 228 -27.00 -2.53 -5.17
N ALA A 229 -26.42 -2.20 -4.02
CA ALA A 229 -26.56 -3.04 -2.85
C ALA A 229 -28.05 -3.05 -2.49
N ASP A 230 -28.67 -4.24 -2.53
CA ASP A 230 -30.02 -4.40 -2.01
C ASP A 230 -29.99 -4.02 -0.53
N ALA A 231 -30.98 -3.24 -0.08
CA ALA A 231 -31.10 -2.89 1.32
C ALA A 231 -31.29 -4.18 2.12
N GLN A 232 -30.27 -4.61 2.85
CA GLN A 232 -30.42 -5.72 3.78
C GLN A 232 -31.52 -5.35 4.79
N GLU A 233 -32.58 -6.16 4.84
CA GLU A 233 -33.49 -6.11 5.98
C GLU A 233 -32.68 -6.33 7.26
N PRO A 234 -32.90 -5.54 8.32
CA PRO A 234 -32.14 -5.69 9.55
C PRO A 234 -32.32 -7.13 10.07
N VAL A 235 -31.19 -7.83 10.24
CA VAL A 235 -31.16 -9.19 10.78
C VAL A 235 -31.93 -9.20 12.11
N SER A 236 -33.06 -9.89 12.14
CA SER A 236 -33.87 -10.08 13.34
C SER A 236 -33.03 -10.76 14.43
N GLN A 237 -32.92 -10.14 15.60
CA GLN A 237 -32.17 -10.63 16.77
C GLN A 237 -32.67 -11.97 17.35
N SER A 238 -33.58 -12.69 16.68
CA SER A 238 -34.20 -13.92 17.17
C SER A 238 -33.41 -15.20 16.94
N GLU A 239 -32.36 -15.20 16.11
CA GLU A 239 -31.64 -16.44 15.74
C GLU A 239 -30.36 -16.72 16.56
N THR A 240 -29.87 -15.77 17.37
CA THR A 240 -28.66 -15.94 18.18
C THR A 240 -28.89 -16.64 19.53
N VAL A 241 -30.14 -17.01 19.89
CA VAL A 241 -30.46 -17.60 21.21
C VAL A 241 -30.77 -19.11 21.16
N GLN A 242 -30.77 -19.75 19.97
CA GLN A 242 -31.09 -21.20 19.88
C GLN A 242 -29.90 -22.13 19.59
N GLY A 243 -28.68 -21.63 19.58
CA GLY A 243 -27.47 -22.46 19.52
C GLY A 243 -26.75 -22.54 20.86
N ASN A 244 -27.37 -23.21 21.84
CA ASN A 244 -26.72 -23.64 23.08
C ASN A 244 -26.03 -24.99 22.86
#